data_AF-A0A4U5JI84-F1
#
_entry.id   AF-A0A4U5JI84-F1
#
_cell.length_a   1.000
_cell.length_b   1.000
_cell.length_c   1.000
_cell.angle_alpha   90.00
_cell.angle_beta   90.00
_cell.angle_gamma   90.00
#
_symmetry.space_group_name_H-M   'P 1'
#
loop_
_entity.id
_entity.type
_entity.pdbx_description
1 polymer ?
#
loop_
_entity_poly.entity_id
_entity_poly.type
_entity_poly.pdbx_seq_one_letter_code
_entity_poly.pdbx_strand_id
1 'polypeptide(L)'
;MKRYPLHTLLKLREHRVEAARQKVLECQREVQACRDACLLIEGEIIALEFERGQQRKRLLDPPQAGESWPSALAQREAHIDLLGEQAEAARQRLFKAQQKLREAELALAEARTAFFRAKAKQDALEKRRDVWRDEQHALAARHEERATDDLLQSRHAAPA
;
A
#
# COMPACT_ATOMS: atom_id res chain seq x y z
N MET A 1 -28.63 -26.23 -16.43
CA MET A 1 -27.15 -26.28 -16.32
C MET A 1 -26.75 -26.66 -14.90
N LYS A 2 -25.81 -27.59 -14.73
CA LYS A 2 -25.27 -27.96 -13.40
C LYS A 2 -24.45 -26.79 -12.85
N ARG A 3 -24.47 -26.56 -11.53
CA ARG A 3 -23.67 -25.52 -10.86
C ARG A 3 -22.27 -26.07 -10.56
N TYR A 4 -21.24 -25.23 -10.67
CA TYR A 4 -19.86 -25.64 -10.38
C TYR A 4 -19.72 -26.15 -8.93
N PRO A 5 -19.16 -27.36 -8.70
CA PRO A 5 -19.09 -27.95 -7.36
C PRO A 5 -18.33 -27.11 -6.33
N LEU A 6 -17.32 -26.35 -6.74
CA LEU A 6 -16.50 -25.51 -5.84
C LEU A 6 -16.93 -24.03 -5.84
N HIS A 7 -18.16 -23.72 -6.26
CA HIS A 7 -18.67 -22.35 -6.36
C HIS A 7 -18.57 -21.58 -5.03
N THR A 8 -18.91 -22.22 -3.91
CA THR A 8 -18.84 -21.60 -2.57
C THR A 8 -17.40 -21.26 -2.16
N LEU A 9 -16.45 -22.12 -2.54
CA LEU A 9 -15.03 -21.91 -2.26
C LEU A 9 -14.47 -20.75 -3.09
N LEU A 10 -14.94 -20.59 -4.33
CA LEU A 10 -14.58 -19.47 -5.19
C LEU A 10 -15.03 -18.13 -4.57
N LYS A 11 -16.29 -18.03 -4.12
CA LYS A 11 -16.80 -16.85 -3.40
C LYS A 11 -16.00 -16.51 -2.15
N LEU A 12 -15.63 -17.52 -1.36
CA LEU A 12 -14.84 -17.32 -0.15
C LEU A 12 -13.42 -16.82 -0.47
N ARG A 13 -12.87 -17.20 -1.63
CA ARG A 13 -11.56 -16.73 -2.10
C ARG A 13 -11.62 -15.32 -2.67
N GLU A 14 -12.68 -14.98 -3.41
CA GLU A 14 -12.98 -13.61 -3.84
C GLU A 14 -12.96 -12.66 -2.64
N HIS A 15 -13.74 -12.97 -1.59
CA HIS A 15 -13.78 -12.16 -0.37
C HIS A 15 -12.39 -12.04 0.31
N ARG A 16 -11.59 -13.10 0.33
CA ARG A 16 -10.23 -13.05 0.89
C ARG A 16 -9.29 -12.17 0.05
N VAL A 17 -9.45 -12.14 -1.25
CA VAL A 17 -8.68 -11.26 -2.15
C VAL A 17 -9.12 -9.81 -1.97
N GLU A 18 -10.41 -9.55 -1.81
CA GLU A 18 -10.95 -8.22 -1.49
C GLU A 18 -10.43 -7.71 -0.15
N ALA A 19 -10.47 -8.54 0.90
CA ALA A 19 -9.91 -8.20 2.20
C ALA A 19 -8.40 -7.91 2.13
N ALA A 20 -7.64 -8.72 1.39
CA ALA A 20 -6.20 -8.47 1.19
C ALA A 20 -5.95 -7.18 0.40
N ARG A 21 -6.81 -6.83 -0.57
CA ARG A 21 -6.75 -5.57 -1.31
C ARG A 21 -7.00 -4.37 -0.40
N GLN A 22 -8.02 -4.46 0.47
CA GLN A 22 -8.30 -3.41 1.46
C GLN A 22 -7.09 -3.20 2.37
N LYS A 23 -6.47 -4.28 2.84
CA LYS A 23 -5.28 -4.18 3.68
C LYS A 23 -4.10 -3.51 2.97
N VAL A 24 -3.88 -3.80 1.69
CA VAL A 24 -2.86 -3.11 0.90
C VAL A 24 -3.15 -1.61 0.81
N LEU A 25 -4.41 -1.21 0.60
CA LEU A 25 -4.77 0.21 0.53
C LEU A 25 -4.58 0.92 1.88
N GLU A 26 -4.90 0.27 2.99
CA GLU A 26 -4.63 0.78 4.34
C GLU A 26 -3.12 1.02 4.55
N CYS A 27 -2.29 0.01 4.28
CA CYS A 27 -0.84 0.14 4.43
C CYS A 27 -0.25 1.20 3.48
N GLN A 28 -0.82 1.40 2.29
CA GLN A 28 -0.40 2.49 1.40
C GLN A 28 -0.68 3.87 2.02
N ARG A 29 -1.85 4.05 2.64
CA ARG A 29 -2.19 5.30 3.34
C ARG A 29 -1.27 5.54 4.54
N GLU A 30 -0.97 4.50 5.30
CA GLU A 30 -0.04 4.58 6.43
C GLU A 30 1.38 4.98 5.99
N VAL A 31 1.90 4.36 4.92
CA VAL A 31 3.20 4.73 4.34
C VAL A 31 3.19 6.19 3.88
N GLN A 32 2.13 6.64 3.21
CA GLN A 32 2.03 8.03 2.77
C GLN A 32 2.03 9.00 3.96
N ALA A 33 1.21 8.73 4.99
CA ALA A 33 1.19 9.54 6.20
C ALA A 33 2.55 9.58 6.90
N CYS A 34 3.29 8.46 6.93
CA CYS A 34 4.65 8.43 7.48
C CYS A 34 5.63 9.27 6.64
N ARG A 35 5.52 9.24 5.30
CA ARG A 35 6.35 10.08 4.42
C ARG A 35 6.06 11.56 4.63
N ASP A 36 4.79 11.93 4.70
CA ASP A 36 4.38 13.31 4.92
C ASP A 36 4.91 13.81 6.28
N ALA A 37 4.84 12.98 7.32
CA ALA A 37 5.42 13.30 8.63
C ALA A 37 6.95 13.50 8.58
N CYS A 38 7.69 12.67 7.84
CA CYS A 38 9.13 12.86 7.63
C CYS A 38 9.41 14.20 6.92
N LEU A 39 8.67 14.50 5.84
CA LEU A 39 8.83 15.74 5.08
C LEU A 39 8.57 16.99 5.93
N LEU A 40 7.57 16.96 6.80
CA LEU A 40 7.29 18.06 7.72
C LEU A 40 8.47 18.33 8.67
N ILE A 41 9.07 17.27 9.24
CA ILE A 41 10.22 17.39 10.15
C ILE A 41 11.47 17.85 9.39
N GLU A 42 11.68 17.38 8.16
CA GLU A 42 12.77 17.86 7.29
C GLU A 42 12.62 19.36 6.99
N GLY A 43 11.39 19.81 6.69
CA GLY A 43 11.09 21.23 6.53
C GLY A 43 11.36 22.06 7.79
N GLU A 44 11.02 21.53 8.97
CA GLU A 44 11.32 22.15 10.27
C GLU A 44 12.83 22.32 10.47
N ILE A 45 13.63 21.28 10.18
CA ILE A 45 15.09 21.32 10.30
C ILE A 45 15.67 22.40 9.37
N ILE A 46 15.22 22.45 8.11
CA ILE A 46 15.68 23.45 7.14
C ILE A 46 15.35 24.87 7.63
N ALA A 47 14.15 25.08 8.18
CA ALA A 47 13.75 26.38 8.71
C ALA A 47 14.63 26.80 9.90
N LEU A 48 14.88 25.89 10.85
CA LEU A 48 15.75 26.12 12.01
C LEU A 48 17.19 26.43 11.61
N GLU A 49 17.75 25.67 10.66
CA GLU A 49 19.10 25.91 10.14
C GLU A 49 19.21 27.24 9.40
N PHE A 50 18.18 27.58 8.61
CA PHE A 50 18.12 28.85 7.90
C PHE A 50 18.06 30.03 8.89
N GLU A 51 17.19 29.96 9.89
CA GLU A 51 17.07 30.99 10.92
C GLU A 51 18.38 31.14 11.71
N ARG A 52 18.98 30.02 12.12
CA ARG A 52 20.30 30.02 12.78
C ARG A 52 21.37 30.69 11.92
N GLY A 53 21.37 30.41 10.61
CA GLY A 53 22.26 31.06 9.65
C GLY A 53 22.02 32.57 9.53
N GLN A 54 20.77 33.02 9.58
CA GLN A 54 20.43 34.45 9.59
C GLN A 54 20.89 35.13 10.88
N GLN A 55 20.66 34.52 12.04
CA GLN A 55 21.11 35.05 13.33
C GLN A 55 22.64 35.18 13.39
N ARG A 56 23.36 34.19 12.87
CA ARG A 56 24.84 34.24 12.75
C ARG A 56 25.33 35.40 11.90
N LYS A 57 24.66 35.71 10.78
CA LYS A 57 25.02 36.86 9.93
C LYS A 57 24.82 38.20 10.64
N ARG A 58 23.83 38.27 11.53
CA ARG A 58 23.46 39.46 12.30
C ARG A 58 24.15 39.58 13.65
N LEU A 59 25.09 38.68 13.95
CA LEU A 59 25.72 38.59 15.26
C LEU A 59 26.37 39.92 15.69
N LEU A 60 26.99 40.61 14.73
CA LEU A 60 27.69 41.89 14.92
C LEU A 60 26.82 43.12 14.55
N ASP A 61 25.52 42.95 14.32
CA ASP A 61 24.63 44.09 14.07
C ASP A 61 24.59 44.98 15.32
N PRO A 62 24.48 46.31 15.18
CA PRO A 62 24.43 47.20 16.34
C PRO A 62 23.26 46.82 17.28
N PRO A 63 23.46 46.83 18.60
CA PRO A 63 22.40 46.56 19.57
C PRO A 63 21.38 47.71 19.60
N GLN A 64 20.21 47.46 20.21
CA GLN A 64 19.18 48.50 20.32
C GLN A 64 19.64 49.65 21.23
N ALA A 65 19.08 50.83 21.04
CA ALA A 65 19.44 52.00 21.84
C ALA A 65 19.18 51.73 23.34
N GLY A 66 20.23 51.81 24.15
CA GLY A 66 20.18 51.55 25.59
C GLY A 66 20.66 50.15 26.02
N GLU A 67 20.91 49.23 25.08
CA GLU A 67 21.50 47.92 25.39
C GLU A 67 23.03 47.97 25.35
N SER A 68 23.67 47.23 26.27
CA SER A 68 25.12 47.06 26.25
C SER A 68 25.53 46.00 25.22
N TRP A 69 26.61 46.27 24.50
CA TRP A 69 27.18 45.34 23.52
C TRP A 69 27.41 43.92 24.06
N PRO A 70 28.04 43.73 25.24
CA PRO A 70 28.26 42.38 25.77
C PRO A 70 26.97 41.62 26.04
N SER A 71 25.93 42.30 26.55
CA SER A 71 24.64 41.66 26.85
C SER A 71 23.91 41.25 25.58
N ALA A 72 23.87 42.12 24.57
CA ALA A 72 23.22 41.84 23.30
C ALA A 72 23.91 40.68 22.56
N LEU A 73 25.24 40.63 22.59
CA LEU A 73 26.01 39.54 21.99
C LEU A 73 25.74 38.20 22.69
N ALA A 74 25.79 38.18 24.03
CA ALA A 74 25.50 36.97 24.81
C ALA A 74 24.07 36.43 24.56
N GLN A 75 23.07 37.31 24.45
CA GLN A 75 21.70 36.90 24.09
C GLN A 75 21.62 36.27 22.69
N ARG A 76 22.29 36.87 21.70
CA ARG A 76 22.29 36.35 20.33
C ARG A 76 23.00 35.02 20.22
N GLU A 77 24.12 34.84 20.91
CA GLU A 77 24.83 33.57 21.00
C GLU A 77 23.94 32.48 21.64
N ALA A 78 23.32 32.79 22.79
CA ALA A 78 22.40 31.87 23.45
C ALA A 78 21.21 31.48 22.55
N HIS A 79 20.68 32.41 21.75
CA HIS A 79 19.63 32.11 20.79
C HIS A 79 20.12 31.21 19.64
N ILE A 80 21.31 31.46 19.10
CA ILE A 80 21.93 30.61 18.05
C ILE A 80 22.16 29.19 18.56
N ASP A 81 22.54 29.03 19.82
CA ASP A 81 22.74 27.74 20.46
C ASP A 81 21.41 27.02 20.67
N LEU A 82 20.38 27.72 21.17
CA LEU A 82 19.02 27.17 21.30
C LEU A 82 18.46 26.68 19.96
N LEU A 83 18.63 27.43 18.87
CA LEU A 83 18.23 27.00 17.53
C LEU A 83 19.00 25.73 17.09
N GLY A 84 20.26 25.61 17.50
CA GLY A 84 21.07 24.41 17.30
C GLY A 84 20.50 23.19 18.02
N GLU A 85 20.19 23.33 19.32
CA GLU A 85 19.60 22.27 20.14
C GLU A 85 18.23 21.83 19.59
N GLN A 86 17.39 22.77 19.16
CA GLN A 86 16.11 22.48 18.53
C GLN A 86 16.27 21.70 17.22
N ALA A 87 17.25 22.07 16.39
CA ALA A 87 17.54 21.36 15.14
C ALA A 87 18.03 19.93 15.42
N GLU A 88 18.86 19.73 16.44
CA GLU A 88 19.29 18.39 16.86
C GLU A 88 18.13 17.54 17.39
N ALA A 89 17.26 18.11 18.21
CA ALA A 89 16.04 17.44 18.68
C ALA A 89 15.11 17.08 17.50
N ALA A 90 14.99 17.96 16.50
CA ALA A 90 14.24 17.68 15.27
C ALA A 90 14.88 16.54 14.46
N ARG A 91 16.22 16.47 14.34
CA ARG A 91 16.89 15.33 13.70
C ARG A 91 16.65 14.01 14.42
N GLN A 92 16.64 14.01 15.75
CA GLN A 92 16.32 12.80 16.53
C GLN A 92 14.87 12.36 16.29
N ARG A 93 13.93 13.30 16.19
CA ARG A 93 12.54 13.01 15.80
C ARG A 93 12.46 12.47 14.38
N LEU A 94 13.20 13.05 13.44
CA LEU A 94 13.26 12.58 12.04
C LEU A 94 13.76 11.14 11.98
N PHE A 95 14.82 10.79 12.71
CA PHE A 95 15.34 9.43 12.74
C PHE A 95 14.27 8.42 13.20
N LYS A 96 13.52 8.74 14.26
CA LYS A 96 12.40 7.91 14.74
C LYS A 96 11.26 7.82 13.71
N ALA A 97 10.94 8.92 13.02
CA ALA A 97 9.92 8.94 11.97
C ALA A 97 10.34 8.08 10.76
N GLN A 98 11.61 8.14 10.36
CA GLN A 98 12.17 7.31 9.29
C GLN A 98 12.17 5.81 9.65
N GLN A 99 12.40 5.46 10.92
CA GLN A 99 12.24 4.07 11.38
C GLN A 99 10.80 3.59 11.20
N LYS A 100 9.81 4.38 11.64
CA LYS A 100 8.39 4.06 11.42
C LYS A 100 8.02 3.95 9.95
N LEU A 101 8.59 4.80 9.10
CA LEU A 101 8.41 4.72 7.66
C LEU A 101 8.91 3.37 7.10
N ARG A 102 10.10 2.93 7.51
CA ARG A 102 10.64 1.62 7.09
C ARG A 102 9.76 0.46 7.54
N GLU A 103 9.25 0.50 8.77
CA GLU A 103 8.32 -0.50 9.29
C GLU A 103 7.01 -0.52 8.48
N ALA A 104 6.45 0.65 8.15
CA ALA A 104 5.25 0.76 7.32
C ALA A 104 5.49 0.24 5.89
N GLU A 105 6.66 0.53 5.30
CA GLU A 105 7.04 0.04 3.98
C GLU A 105 7.21 -1.49 3.96
N LEU A 106 7.78 -2.07 5.02
CA LEU A 106 7.85 -3.52 5.19
C LEU A 106 6.44 -4.13 5.28
N ALA A 107 5.56 -3.55 6.10
CA ALA A 107 4.18 -4.01 6.24
C ALA A 107 3.41 -3.93 4.91
N LEU A 108 3.64 -2.88 4.12
CA LEU A 108 3.08 -2.75 2.76
C LEU A 108 3.61 -3.84 1.82
N ALA A 109 4.91 -4.14 1.87
CA ALA A 109 5.49 -5.22 1.07
C ALA A 109 4.87 -6.57 1.43
N GLU A 110 4.73 -6.88 2.73
CA GLU A 110 4.08 -8.09 3.22
C GLU A 110 2.62 -8.17 2.78
N ALA A 111 1.85 -7.09 2.92
CA ALA A 111 0.46 -7.02 2.48
C ALA A 111 0.32 -7.27 0.96
N ARG A 112 1.23 -6.70 0.15
CA ARG A 112 1.28 -6.95 -1.30
C ARG A 112 1.54 -8.42 -1.61
N THR A 113 2.52 -9.04 -0.95
CA THR A 113 2.79 -10.48 -1.16
C THR A 113 1.60 -11.35 -0.77
N ALA A 114 0.91 -11.03 0.33
CA ALA A 114 -0.29 -11.72 0.77
C ALA A 114 -1.44 -11.58 -0.25
N PHE A 115 -1.65 -10.38 -0.78
CA PHE A 115 -2.61 -10.13 -1.85
C PHE A 115 -2.33 -10.97 -3.10
N PHE A 116 -1.09 -10.95 -3.61
CA PHE A 116 -0.75 -11.74 -4.79
C PHE A 116 -0.87 -13.25 -4.55
N ARG A 117 -0.51 -13.74 -3.36
CA ARG A 117 -0.72 -15.15 -2.98
C ARG A 117 -2.21 -15.50 -2.91
N ALA A 118 -3.06 -14.61 -2.40
CA ALA A 118 -4.50 -14.83 -2.36
C ALA A 118 -5.10 -14.84 -3.78
N LYS A 119 -4.69 -13.88 -4.62
CA LYS A 119 -5.14 -13.76 -6.01
C LYS A 119 -4.73 -14.97 -6.84
N ALA A 120 -3.47 -15.41 -6.76
CA ALA A 120 -3.01 -16.60 -7.47
C ALA A 120 -3.84 -17.86 -7.13
N LYS A 121 -4.28 -18.00 -5.87
CA LYS A 121 -5.14 -19.11 -5.45
C LYS A 121 -6.56 -18.98 -6.00
N GLN A 122 -7.10 -17.76 -6.11
CA GLN A 122 -8.39 -17.51 -6.76
C GLN A 122 -8.31 -17.80 -8.27
N ASP A 123 -7.33 -17.25 -8.96
CA ASP A 123 -7.13 -17.44 -10.40
C ASP A 123 -6.98 -18.93 -10.75
N ALA A 124 -6.30 -19.71 -9.92
CA ALA A 124 -6.18 -21.16 -10.10
C ALA A 124 -7.54 -21.90 -10.00
N LEU A 125 -8.47 -21.41 -9.17
CA LEU A 125 -9.81 -21.99 -9.04
C LEU A 125 -10.73 -21.55 -10.19
N GLU A 126 -10.60 -20.30 -10.64
CA GLU A 126 -11.32 -19.80 -11.80
C GLU A 126 -10.95 -20.60 -13.05
N LYS A 127 -9.66 -20.84 -13.28
CA LYS A 127 -9.19 -21.72 -14.37
C LYS A 127 -9.81 -23.12 -14.29
N ARG A 128 -9.88 -23.71 -13.09
CA ARG A 128 -10.52 -25.03 -12.89
C ARG A 128 -12.02 -25.01 -13.14
N ARG A 129 -12.70 -23.92 -12.79
CA ARG A 129 -14.13 -23.73 -13.08
C ARG A 129 -14.37 -23.67 -14.59
N ASP A 130 -13.52 -22.96 -15.31
CA ASP A 130 -13.67 -22.77 -16.75
C ASP A 130 -13.42 -24.10 -17.49
N VAL A 131 -12.36 -24.85 -17.14
CA VAL A 131 -12.14 -26.22 -17.66
C VAL A 131 -13.34 -27.13 -17.38
N TRP A 132 -13.86 -27.13 -16.15
CA TRP A 132 -15.04 -27.94 -15.81
C TRP A 132 -16.26 -27.54 -16.64
N ARG A 133 -16.45 -26.24 -16.92
CA ARG A 133 -17.56 -25.76 -17.75
C ARG A 133 -17.44 -26.30 -19.17
N ASP A 134 -16.25 -26.24 -19.76
CA ASP A 134 -15.97 -26.75 -21.10
C ASP A 134 -16.22 -28.27 -21.18
N GLU A 135 -15.80 -29.02 -20.16
CA GLU A 135 -16.09 -30.46 -20.04
C GLU A 135 -17.60 -30.74 -19.97
N GLN A 136 -18.37 -29.95 -19.20
CA GLN A 136 -19.83 -30.12 -19.14
C GLN A 136 -20.49 -29.83 -20.50
N HIS A 137 -20.02 -28.82 -21.23
CA HIS A 137 -20.51 -28.52 -22.59
C HIS A 137 -20.18 -29.64 -23.57
N ALA A 138 -18.94 -30.16 -23.55
CA ALA A 138 -18.53 -31.26 -24.40
C ALA A 138 -19.33 -32.55 -24.12
N LEU A 139 -19.62 -32.83 -22.85
CA LEU A 139 -20.48 -33.96 -22.47
C LEU A 139 -21.92 -33.77 -22.96
N ALA A 140 -22.49 -32.58 -22.81
CA ALA A 140 -23.82 -32.28 -23.30
C ALA A 140 -23.92 -32.46 -24.83
N ALA A 141 -22.97 -31.91 -25.59
CA ALA A 141 -22.90 -32.08 -27.03
C ALA A 141 -22.83 -33.56 -27.45
N ARG A 142 -21.98 -34.36 -26.79
CA ARG A 142 -21.90 -35.82 -27.04
C ARG A 142 -23.19 -36.56 -26.71
N HIS A 143 -23.92 -36.13 -25.68
CA HIS A 143 -25.22 -36.71 -25.34
C HIS A 143 -26.29 -36.36 -26.38
N GLU A 144 -26.27 -35.13 -26.89
CA GLU A 144 -27.14 -34.68 -27.99
C GLU A 144 -26.85 -35.46 -29.27
N GLU A 145 -25.58 -35.59 -29.66
CA GLU A 145 -25.15 -36.39 -30.82
C GLU A 145 -25.64 -37.84 -30.74
N ARG A 146 -25.43 -38.51 -29.60
CA ARG A 146 -25.93 -39.89 -29.38
C ARG A 146 -27.45 -39.97 -29.46
N ALA A 147 -28.17 -39.03 -28.85
CA ALA A 147 -29.62 -39.00 -28.92
C ALA A 147 -30.12 -38.80 -30.37
N THR A 148 -29.43 -37.98 -31.18
CA THR A 148 -29.76 -37.83 -32.60
C THR A 148 -29.47 -39.09 -33.40
N ASP A 149 -28.35 -39.77 -33.13
CA ASP A 149 -28.00 -41.03 -33.79
C ASP A 149 -29.02 -42.13 -33.46
N ASP A 150 -29.42 -42.26 -32.20
CA ASP A 150 -30.44 -43.21 -31.75
C ASP A 150 -31.79 -42.96 -32.44
N LEU A 151 -32.19 -41.68 -32.59
CA LEU A 151 -33.42 -41.32 -33.30
C LEU A 151 -33.33 -41.65 -34.79
N LEU A 152 -32.21 -41.36 -35.44
CA LEU A 152 -31.99 -41.73 -36.84
C LEU A 152 -32.05 -43.25 -37.03
N GLN A 153 -31.37 -44.02 -36.17
CA GLN A 153 -31.41 -45.48 -36.20
C GLN A 153 -32.82 -46.04 -35.98
N SER A 154 -33.58 -45.49 -35.01
CA SER A 154 -34.97 -45.90 -34.79
C SER A 154 -35.87 -45.62 -36.00
N ARG A 155 -35.63 -44.52 -36.72
CA ARG A 155 -36.36 -44.18 -37.95
C ARG A 155 -36.02 -45.14 -39.09
N HIS A 156 -34.78 -45.62 -39.16
CA HIS A 156 -34.35 -46.60 -40.15
C HIS A 156 -34.76 -48.04 -39.81
N ALA A 157 -34.99 -48.36 -38.53
CA ALA A 157 -35.37 -49.69 -38.06
C ALA A 157 -36.90 -49.93 -38.01
N ALA A 158 -37.73 -48.89 -38.19
CA ALA A 158 -39.18 -49.04 -38.31
C ALA A 158 -39.53 -49.56 -39.71
N PRO A 159 -40.14 -50.76 -39.86
CA PRO A 159 -40.64 -51.21 -41.15
C PRO A 159 -41.85 -50.35 -41.57
N ALA A 160 -41.96 -50.10 -42.88
CA ALA A 160 -43.06 -49.35 -43.50
C ALA A 160 -44.43 -50.01 -43.27
#